data_AF-A0AA46TCA4-F1
#
_entry.id   AF-A0AA46TCA4-F1
#
_cell.length_a   1.000
_cell.length_b   1.000
_cell.length_c   1.000
_cell.angle_alpha   90.00
_cell.angle_beta   90.00
_cell.angle_gamma   90.00
#
_symmetry.space_group_name_H-M   'P 1'
#
loop_
_entity.id
_entity.type
_entity.pdbx_description
1 polymer ?
#
loop_
_entity_poly.entity_id
_entity_poly.type
_entity_poly.pdbx_seq_one_letter_code
_entity_poly.pdbx_strand_id
1 'polypeptide(L)'
;MNKNLQRLLILATVAGSLSCMKTPELEDKVTPASAEEVSNALVDSWGTISPLTMLKGDFIYQETEQQIDTMESRVVLQEGTTISNITETAEKYDYTFLYQTAVISGENSSQSTREDHRTVTKNNASSVQTSAAKKVKSSESSALQMAKSVLGKKTSDVTTMGDDYEMTLGFERVLMLANSCVMTDDLQNYCKETLKLDSCEIKCGNLTKTTEVRPAPDLIKQQSNCGGLANCKMNVKKVTFDWQILMKTGGNTEKQKVTYTISMTPDLPFLPRVLDYCSRGLVQIPNSSTKVLVTVCNRLKNFQRNTSQN
;
A
#
# COMPACT_ATOMS: atom_id res chain seq x y z
N MET A 1 12.83 19.70 -18.86
CA MET A 1 11.91 18.95 -19.75
C MET A 1 12.54 17.59 -20.05
N ASN A 2 12.13 16.55 -19.34
CA ASN A 2 12.78 15.24 -19.38
C ASN A 2 12.19 14.41 -20.53
N LYS A 3 13.00 14.16 -21.58
CA LYS A 3 12.58 13.56 -22.87
C LYS A 3 12.17 12.08 -22.79
N ASN A 4 12.19 11.48 -21.60
CA ASN A 4 11.81 10.09 -21.37
C ASN A 4 10.31 9.90 -21.05
N LEU A 5 9.57 10.97 -20.73
CA LEU A 5 8.12 10.90 -20.43
C LEU A 5 7.26 10.67 -21.68
N GLN A 6 7.79 10.97 -22.86
CA GLN A 6 7.07 10.89 -24.13
C GLN A 6 7.06 9.47 -24.74
N ARG A 7 7.84 8.54 -24.18
CA ARG A 7 8.01 7.18 -24.73
C ARG A 7 7.14 6.10 -24.08
N LEU A 8 6.45 6.41 -22.98
CA LEU A 8 5.45 5.53 -22.36
C LEU A 8 4.07 5.60 -23.05
N LEU A 9 3.93 6.44 -24.07
CA LEU A 9 2.67 6.72 -24.77
C LEU A 9 2.66 6.26 -26.24
N ILE A 10 3.41 5.21 -26.57
CA ILE A 10 3.32 4.54 -27.88
C ILE A 10 2.76 3.13 -27.66
N LEU A 11 1.48 3.02 -27.27
CA LEU A 11 0.59 1.92 -27.67
C LEU A 11 -0.87 2.19 -27.27
N ALA A 12 -1.37 3.40 -27.53
CA ALA A 12 -2.79 3.71 -27.43
C ALA A 12 -3.33 4.26 -28.76
N THR A 13 -2.94 3.67 -29.88
CA THR A 13 -3.74 3.75 -31.11
C THR A 13 -4.81 2.67 -31.09
N VAL A 14 -5.79 2.84 -30.19
CA VAL A 14 -7.12 2.24 -30.34
C VAL A 14 -8.05 3.36 -30.84
N ALA A 15 -7.79 3.80 -32.07
CA ALA A 15 -8.73 4.62 -32.81
C ALA A 15 -9.80 3.67 -33.38
N GLY A 16 -10.89 3.50 -32.64
CA GLY A 16 -12.08 2.79 -33.13
C GLY A 16 -12.70 1.84 -32.12
N SER A 17 -13.46 2.39 -31.15
CA SER A 17 -14.59 1.76 -30.42
C SER A 17 -14.87 2.33 -29.01
N LEU A 18 -14.18 3.39 -28.57
CA LEU A 18 -14.37 3.96 -27.21
C LEU A 18 -15.71 4.70 -26.98
N SER A 19 -16.65 4.72 -27.92
CA SER A 19 -17.92 5.46 -27.78
C SER A 19 -19.00 4.76 -26.94
N CYS A 20 -18.74 3.63 -26.29
CA CYS A 20 -19.76 2.90 -25.50
C CYS A 20 -19.25 2.21 -24.22
N MET A 21 -18.09 2.57 -23.65
CA MET A 21 -17.74 2.06 -22.32
C MET A 21 -18.50 2.85 -21.25
N LYS A 22 -19.55 2.25 -20.68
CA LYS A 22 -20.19 2.76 -19.45
C LYS A 22 -19.14 2.83 -18.36
N THR A 23 -19.03 3.97 -17.67
CA THR A 23 -18.18 4.11 -16.49
C THR A 23 -18.54 2.99 -15.50
N PRO A 24 -17.58 2.13 -15.11
CA PRO A 24 -17.86 1.08 -14.14
C PRO A 24 -18.34 1.71 -12.83
N GLU A 25 -19.48 1.26 -12.32
CA GLU A 25 -19.98 1.70 -11.01
C GLU A 25 -19.24 0.93 -9.91
N LEU A 26 -18.66 1.65 -8.96
CA LEU A 26 -18.31 1.07 -7.67
C LEU A 26 -19.58 1.11 -6.81
N GLU A 27 -20.06 -0.04 -6.34
CA GLU A 27 -21.33 -0.15 -5.58
C GLU A 27 -21.49 0.98 -4.55
N ASP A 28 -22.65 1.66 -4.59
CA ASP A 28 -22.94 2.83 -3.77
C ASP A 28 -23.54 2.49 -2.40
N LYS A 29 -24.01 1.25 -2.19
CA LYS A 29 -24.45 0.81 -0.87
C LYS A 29 -23.23 0.58 0.02
N VAL A 30 -23.02 1.52 0.93
CA VAL A 30 -21.96 1.45 1.93
C VAL A 30 -22.61 1.12 3.26
N THR A 31 -22.27 -0.03 3.84
CA THR A 31 -22.49 -0.28 5.27
C THR A 31 -21.42 0.52 6.01
N PRO A 32 -21.75 1.59 6.76
CA PRO A 32 -20.73 2.44 7.35
C PRO A 32 -19.82 1.67 8.30
N ALA A 33 -18.54 2.03 8.33
CA ALA A 33 -17.59 1.58 9.33
C ALA A 33 -16.88 2.80 9.92
N SER A 34 -16.81 2.85 11.25
CA SER A 34 -16.09 3.88 11.98
C SER A 34 -14.57 3.73 11.79
N ALA A 35 -13.83 4.81 12.05
CA ALA A 35 -12.38 4.78 12.01
C ALA A 35 -11.79 3.80 13.04
N GLU A 36 -12.42 3.70 14.21
CA GLU A 36 -12.03 2.76 15.26
C GLU A 36 -12.20 1.30 14.81
N GLU A 37 -13.32 0.96 14.17
CA GLU A 37 -13.57 -0.40 13.67
C GLU A 37 -12.53 -0.83 12.62
N VAL A 38 -12.19 0.06 11.68
CA VAL A 38 -11.16 -0.21 10.66
C VAL A 38 -9.78 -0.34 11.29
N SER A 39 -9.44 0.55 12.22
CA SER A 39 -8.17 0.53 12.94
C SER A 39 -8.00 -0.77 13.73
N ASN A 40 -8.99 -1.12 14.55
CA ASN A 40 -8.98 -2.35 15.35
C ASN A 40 -8.89 -3.60 14.46
N ALA A 41 -9.63 -3.64 13.34
CA ALA A 41 -9.55 -4.74 12.40
C ALA A 41 -8.13 -4.98 11.87
N LEU A 42 -7.39 -3.92 11.58
CA LEU A 42 -6.03 -3.97 11.06
C LEU A 42 -5.01 -4.33 12.15
N VAL A 43 -5.11 -3.71 13.33
CA VAL A 43 -4.23 -3.99 14.48
C VAL A 43 -4.40 -5.42 14.99
N ASP A 44 -5.64 -5.91 15.14
CA ASP A 44 -5.94 -7.29 15.53
C ASP A 44 -5.43 -8.30 14.50
N SER A 45 -5.45 -7.92 13.23
CA SER A 45 -4.94 -8.75 12.14
C SER A 45 -3.42 -8.79 12.10
N TRP A 46 -2.75 -7.69 12.44
CA TRP A 46 -1.31 -7.61 12.57
C TRP A 46 -0.78 -8.41 13.77
N GLY A 47 -1.42 -8.26 14.94
CA GLY A 47 -1.00 -8.90 16.20
C GLY A 47 0.06 -8.11 16.97
N THR A 48 0.84 -8.80 17.80
CA THR A 48 1.71 -8.18 18.83
C THR A 48 3.21 -8.24 18.51
N ILE A 49 3.59 -8.59 17.28
CA ILE A 49 5.01 -8.75 16.95
C ILE A 49 5.75 -7.40 16.96
N SER A 50 6.94 -7.38 17.56
CA SER A 50 7.75 -6.18 17.68
C SER A 50 8.63 -5.96 16.45
N PRO A 51 8.78 -4.71 15.96
CA PRO A 51 9.79 -4.36 14.95
C PRO A 51 11.22 -4.71 15.39
N LEU A 52 11.47 -4.82 16.70
CA LEU A 52 12.79 -5.19 17.24
C LEU A 52 13.18 -6.64 16.96
N THR A 53 12.28 -7.44 16.41
CA THR A 53 12.55 -8.85 16.02
C THR A 53 13.17 -8.99 14.62
N MET A 54 13.30 -7.88 13.89
CA MET A 54 13.98 -7.82 12.60
C MET A 54 15.49 -8.01 12.77
N LEU A 55 16.10 -8.79 11.86
CA LEU A 55 17.53 -9.11 11.89
C LEU A 55 18.27 -8.54 10.69
N LYS A 56 19.57 -8.27 10.87
CA LYS A 56 20.45 -7.88 9.76
C LYS A 56 20.51 -9.02 8.74
N GLY A 57 20.27 -8.69 7.48
CA GLY A 57 20.18 -9.65 6.38
C GLY A 57 18.80 -10.26 6.19
N ASP A 58 17.78 -9.86 6.98
CA ASP A 58 16.40 -10.17 6.63
C ASP A 58 16.08 -9.56 5.27
N PHE A 59 15.42 -10.35 4.43
CA PHE A 59 15.10 -10.00 3.05
C PHE A 59 13.65 -10.34 2.73
N ILE A 60 13.00 -9.49 1.93
CA ILE A 60 11.72 -9.78 1.31
C ILE A 60 11.77 -9.48 -0.18
N TYR A 61 11.00 -10.26 -0.94
CA TYR A 61 10.77 -10.06 -2.36
C TYR A 61 9.28 -9.99 -2.64
N GLN A 62 8.86 -8.93 -3.31
CA GLN A 62 7.48 -8.66 -3.65
C GLN A 62 7.34 -8.33 -5.14
N GLU A 63 6.18 -8.63 -5.69
CA GLU A 63 5.79 -8.14 -7.01
C GLU A 63 4.50 -7.35 -6.92
N THR A 64 4.45 -6.26 -7.67
CA THR A 64 3.27 -5.45 -7.84
C THR A 64 2.65 -5.75 -9.20
N GLU A 65 1.42 -6.24 -9.16
CA GLU A 65 0.59 -6.60 -10.30
C GLU A 65 -0.45 -5.51 -10.53
N GLN A 66 -0.71 -5.16 -11.79
CA GLN A 66 -1.74 -4.22 -12.20
C GLN A 66 -2.74 -4.90 -13.14
N GLN A 67 -4.02 -4.69 -12.86
CA GLN A 67 -5.12 -5.04 -13.74
C GLN A 67 -5.91 -3.78 -14.11
N ILE A 68 -6.17 -3.59 -15.40
CA ILE A 68 -7.02 -2.51 -15.93
C ILE A 68 -8.31 -3.14 -16.44
N ASP A 69 -9.41 -2.80 -15.80
CA ASP A 69 -10.76 -3.29 -16.08
C ASP A 69 -10.80 -4.83 -16.15
N THR A 70 -11.14 -5.41 -17.30
CA THR A 70 -11.23 -6.86 -17.54
C THR A 70 -9.97 -7.46 -18.17
N MET A 71 -8.93 -6.66 -18.37
CA MET A 71 -7.66 -7.15 -18.94
C MET A 71 -6.98 -8.15 -18.01
N GLU A 72 -6.08 -8.95 -18.56
CA GLU A 72 -5.21 -9.79 -17.73
C GLU A 72 -4.30 -8.93 -16.85
N SER A 73 -4.05 -9.43 -15.63
CA SER A 73 -3.13 -8.80 -14.71
C SER A 73 -1.70 -8.93 -15.23
N ARG A 74 -0.89 -7.88 -15.09
CA ARG A 74 0.52 -7.87 -15.46
C ARG A 74 1.39 -7.40 -14.31
N VAL A 75 2.59 -7.96 -14.19
CA VAL A 75 3.60 -7.44 -13.25
C VAL A 75 4.12 -6.11 -13.77
N VAL A 76 4.09 -5.09 -12.93
CA VAL A 76 4.55 -3.72 -13.26
C VAL A 76 5.77 -3.30 -12.44
N LEU A 77 6.02 -3.96 -11.30
CA LEU A 77 7.15 -3.67 -10.44
C LEU A 77 7.56 -4.91 -9.65
N GLN A 78 8.87 -5.11 -9.52
CA GLN A 78 9.47 -6.10 -8.64
C GLN A 78 10.34 -5.38 -7.59
N GLU A 79 10.26 -5.82 -6.34
CA GLU A 79 10.83 -5.14 -5.19
C GLU A 79 11.56 -6.13 -4.29
N GLY A 80 12.86 -5.93 -4.10
CA GLY A 80 13.67 -6.61 -3.09
C GLY A 80 14.05 -5.64 -1.99
N THR A 81 13.82 -6.00 -0.73
CA THR A 81 14.17 -5.17 0.43
C THR A 81 15.02 -5.97 1.40
N THR A 82 16.22 -5.49 1.70
CA THR A 82 17.16 -6.11 2.63
C THR A 82 17.44 -5.19 3.82
N ILE A 83 17.47 -5.71 5.04
CA ILE A 83 18.02 -4.98 6.19
C ILE A 83 19.54 -5.08 6.14
N SER A 84 20.20 -4.05 5.61
CA SER A 84 21.66 -4.07 5.40
C SER A 84 22.44 -3.81 6.67
N ASN A 85 21.88 -3.04 7.60
CA ASN A 85 22.51 -2.73 8.88
C ASN A 85 21.51 -2.46 10.00
N ILE A 86 21.93 -2.72 11.24
CA ILE A 86 21.20 -2.36 12.46
C ILE A 86 22.21 -1.76 13.43
N THR A 87 21.93 -0.55 13.92
CA THR A 87 22.68 0.08 14.99
C THR A 87 21.79 0.21 16.21
N GLU A 88 22.20 -0.38 17.33
CA GLU A 88 21.47 -0.31 18.59
C GLU A 88 22.11 0.71 19.55
N THR A 89 21.28 1.54 20.19
CA THR A 89 21.66 2.36 21.34
C THR A 89 20.86 1.93 22.57
N ALA A 90 21.03 2.60 23.71
CA ALA A 90 20.20 2.33 24.89
C ALA A 90 18.70 2.55 24.63
N GLU A 91 18.33 3.49 23.76
CA GLU A 91 16.96 3.99 23.62
C GLU A 91 16.28 3.55 22.30
N LYS A 92 17.05 3.16 21.29
CA LYS A 92 16.53 2.93 19.94
C LYS A 92 17.33 1.92 19.12
N TYR A 93 16.70 1.45 18.06
CA TYR A 93 17.29 0.73 16.94
C TYR A 93 17.19 1.61 15.69
N ASP A 94 18.31 1.81 15.01
CA ASP A 94 18.39 2.46 13.71
C ASP A 94 18.64 1.39 12.65
N TYR A 95 17.65 1.16 11.79
CA TYR A 95 17.68 0.19 10.70
C TYR A 95 18.08 0.88 9.40
N THR A 96 18.96 0.25 8.64
CA THR A 96 19.25 0.62 7.25
C THR A 96 18.63 -0.41 6.32
N PHE A 97 17.81 0.06 5.38
CA PHE A 97 17.15 -0.76 4.37
C PHE A 97 17.77 -0.49 3.01
N LEU A 98 18.17 -1.55 2.32
CA LEU A 98 18.57 -1.53 0.93
C LEU A 98 17.41 -2.02 0.07
N TYR A 99 16.92 -1.17 -0.82
CA TYR A 99 15.86 -1.49 -1.76
C TYR A 99 16.44 -1.68 -3.15
N GLN A 100 15.98 -2.72 -3.84
CA GLN A 100 16.27 -3.00 -5.24
C GLN A 100 14.96 -3.10 -5.98
N THR A 101 14.80 -2.34 -7.05
CA THR A 101 13.56 -2.32 -7.83
C THR A 101 13.83 -2.64 -9.28
N ALA A 102 12.84 -3.25 -9.92
CA ALA A 102 12.75 -3.37 -11.37
C ALA A 102 11.35 -2.94 -11.82
N VAL A 103 11.26 -1.75 -12.43
CA VAL A 103 10.00 -1.26 -13.02
C VAL A 103 9.85 -1.89 -14.40
N ILE A 104 8.75 -2.62 -14.60
CA ILE A 104 8.49 -3.38 -15.82
C ILE A 104 7.58 -2.57 -16.75
N SER A 105 8.04 -2.34 -17.98
CA SER A 105 7.30 -1.61 -19.02
C SER A 105 7.42 -2.35 -20.34
N GLY A 106 6.42 -3.19 -20.63
CA GLY A 106 6.46 -4.11 -21.76
C GLY A 106 7.58 -5.13 -21.59
N GLU A 107 8.45 -5.22 -22.60
CA GLU A 107 9.62 -6.12 -22.59
C GLU A 107 10.84 -5.51 -21.87
N ASN A 108 10.77 -4.23 -21.46
CA ASN A 108 11.89 -3.54 -20.82
C ASN A 108 11.72 -3.50 -19.30
N SER A 109 12.86 -3.54 -18.60
CA SER A 109 12.93 -3.29 -17.15
C SER A 109 13.93 -2.19 -16.84
N SER A 110 13.53 -1.20 -16.03
CA SER A 110 14.46 -0.22 -15.45
C SER A 110 14.75 -0.61 -14.01
N GLN A 111 16.04 -0.79 -13.69
CA GLN A 111 16.48 -1.19 -12.36
C GLN A 111 17.01 0.01 -11.58
N SER A 112 16.75 0.02 -10.27
CA SER A 112 17.28 1.02 -9.36
C SER A 112 17.61 0.39 -8.01
N THR A 113 18.55 1.01 -7.31
CA THR A 113 18.92 0.66 -5.94
C THR A 113 18.90 1.93 -5.11
N ARG A 114 18.37 1.84 -3.89
CA ARG A 114 18.40 2.94 -2.94
C ARG A 114 18.55 2.45 -1.51
N GLU A 115 18.94 3.36 -0.65
CA GLU A 115 19.01 3.16 0.79
C GLU A 115 17.99 4.06 1.49
N ASP A 116 17.42 3.57 2.59
CA ASP A 116 16.60 4.36 3.50
C ASP A 116 16.83 3.93 4.94
N HIS A 117 16.49 4.81 5.90
CA HIS A 117 16.68 4.56 7.31
C HIS A 117 15.36 4.66 8.08
N ARG A 118 15.18 3.77 9.06
CA ARG A 118 14.07 3.85 10.02
C ARG A 118 14.60 3.74 11.44
N THR A 119 14.08 4.59 12.31
CA THR A 119 14.38 4.55 13.74
C THR A 119 13.19 4.02 14.51
N VAL A 120 13.42 3.03 15.37
CA VAL A 120 12.43 2.47 16.29
C VAL A 120 12.91 2.67 17.72
N THR A 121 12.14 3.37 18.55
CA THR A 121 12.46 3.54 19.97
C THR A 121 12.02 2.31 20.77
N LYS A 122 12.85 1.87 21.73
CA LYS A 122 12.57 0.66 22.53
C LYS A 122 11.32 0.78 23.38
N ASN A 123 10.93 2.00 23.79
CA ASN A 123 9.70 2.24 24.54
C ASN A 123 8.42 2.18 23.68
N ASN A 124 8.53 2.31 22.34
CA ASN A 124 7.42 2.18 21.39
C ASN A 124 7.44 0.81 20.67
N ALA A 125 8.37 -0.08 21.03
CA ALA A 125 8.56 -1.36 20.37
C ALA A 125 7.48 -2.41 20.67
N SER A 126 6.61 -2.15 21.65
CA SER A 126 5.69 -3.15 22.21
C SER A 126 4.39 -3.35 21.43
N SER A 127 4.10 -2.57 20.38
CA SER A 127 2.96 -2.81 19.49
C SER A 127 2.98 -1.84 18.29
N VAL A 128 2.33 -2.23 17.20
CA VAL A 128 1.75 -1.28 16.22
C VAL A 128 0.67 -0.50 16.97
N GLN A 129 1.08 0.45 17.81
CA GLN A 129 0.16 1.30 18.54
C GLN A 129 -0.33 2.39 17.59
N THR A 130 -1.65 2.56 17.56
CA THR A 130 -2.31 3.71 16.97
C THR A 130 -1.79 4.97 17.64
N SER A 131 -0.80 5.63 17.04
CA SER A 131 -0.33 6.92 17.49
C SER A 131 -1.35 8.00 17.10
N ALA A 132 -2.51 7.99 17.77
CA ALA A 132 -3.41 9.14 17.81
C ALA A 132 -2.81 10.29 18.63
N ALA A 133 -1.67 10.09 19.31
CA ALA A 133 -1.02 11.12 20.12
C ALA A 133 0.50 10.89 20.28
N LYS A 134 1.31 11.20 19.26
CA LYS A 134 2.72 11.61 19.47
C LYS A 134 3.31 12.26 18.22
N LYS A 135 3.64 13.55 18.31
CA LYS A 135 4.44 14.30 17.33
C LYS A 135 5.82 13.65 17.18
N VAL A 136 5.98 12.77 16.19
CA VAL A 136 7.29 12.45 15.63
C VAL A 136 7.60 13.54 14.60
N LYS A 137 8.80 14.14 14.68
CA LYS A 137 9.29 15.13 13.70
C LYS A 137 9.65 14.42 12.39
N SER A 138 8.62 13.99 11.65
CA SER A 138 8.65 13.80 10.19
C SER A 138 7.22 13.89 9.65
N SER A 139 6.95 15.01 8.98
CA SER A 139 5.97 15.29 7.92
C SER A 139 4.72 14.38 7.75
N GLU A 140 3.55 15.00 7.92
CA GLU A 140 2.22 14.64 7.37
C GLU A 140 1.46 13.43 7.96
N SER A 141 0.18 13.64 8.31
CA SER A 141 -0.71 12.58 8.83
C SER A 141 -0.97 11.47 7.80
N SER A 142 -1.18 10.22 8.23
CA SER A 142 -1.48 9.10 7.31
C SER A 142 -2.71 9.36 6.45
N ALA A 143 -3.74 9.99 7.01
CA ALA A 143 -4.92 10.41 6.29
C ALA A 143 -4.58 11.42 5.18
N LEU A 144 -3.70 12.39 5.47
CA LEU A 144 -3.19 13.32 4.46
C LEU A 144 -2.37 12.61 3.39
N GLN A 145 -1.50 11.65 3.75
CA GLN A 145 -0.70 10.89 2.78
C GLN A 145 -1.59 10.09 1.82
N MET A 146 -2.59 9.36 2.32
CA MET A 146 -3.54 8.66 1.45
C MET A 146 -4.36 9.62 0.60
N ALA A 147 -4.88 10.70 1.20
CA ALA A 147 -5.59 11.71 0.44
C ALA A 147 -4.72 12.29 -0.66
N LYS A 148 -3.44 12.61 -0.42
CA LYS A 148 -2.53 13.05 -1.48
C LYS A 148 -2.27 11.98 -2.53
N SER A 149 -2.13 10.71 -2.15
CA SER A 149 -1.97 9.60 -3.11
C SER A 149 -3.19 9.42 -4.03
N VAL A 150 -4.37 9.80 -3.55
CA VAL A 150 -5.64 9.71 -4.29
C VAL A 150 -5.95 11.01 -5.04
N LEU A 151 -5.74 12.17 -4.43
CA LEU A 151 -6.10 13.52 -4.90
C LEU A 151 -4.98 14.23 -5.67
N GLY A 152 -3.71 14.00 -5.32
CA GLY A 152 -2.54 14.55 -6.03
C GLY A 152 -2.39 14.03 -7.45
N LYS A 153 -3.15 12.98 -7.79
CA LYS A 153 -3.38 12.49 -9.15
C LYS A 153 -4.40 13.37 -9.87
N LYS A 154 -4.04 14.61 -10.18
CA LYS A 154 -4.71 15.38 -11.24
C LYS A 154 -4.60 14.57 -12.54
N THR A 155 -5.61 13.75 -12.85
CA THR A 155 -6.22 13.38 -14.14
C THR A 155 -5.41 13.43 -15.46
N SER A 156 -4.08 13.44 -15.46
CA SER A 156 -3.24 13.44 -16.66
C SER A 156 -2.11 12.43 -16.66
N ASP A 157 -1.86 11.71 -15.56
CA ASP A 157 -0.89 10.62 -15.54
C ASP A 157 -1.52 9.40 -14.86
N VAL A 158 -1.72 8.31 -15.60
CA VAL A 158 -1.88 6.98 -15.01
C VAL A 158 -0.51 6.60 -14.47
N THR A 159 -0.16 7.11 -13.30
CA THR A 159 0.94 6.56 -12.52
C THR A 159 0.39 5.32 -11.83
N THR A 160 0.93 4.17 -12.20
CA THR A 160 0.67 2.94 -11.43
C THR A 160 1.15 3.19 -10.00
N MET A 161 0.61 2.53 -8.97
CA MET A 161 1.26 2.60 -7.66
C MET A 161 2.70 2.05 -7.68
N GLY A 162 3.18 1.51 -8.81
CA GLY A 162 4.60 1.25 -9.06
C GLY A 162 5.48 2.50 -9.22
N ASP A 163 4.88 3.69 -9.30
CA ASP A 163 5.58 4.99 -9.16
C ASP A 163 5.60 5.48 -7.70
N ASP A 164 5.18 4.66 -6.74
CA ASP A 164 5.37 4.92 -5.32
C ASP A 164 6.85 4.72 -4.97
N TYR A 165 7.67 5.70 -5.33
CA TYR A 165 9.09 5.76 -4.99
C TYR A 165 9.32 5.88 -3.47
N GLU A 166 8.31 5.70 -2.61
CA GLU A 166 8.52 5.65 -1.15
C GLU A 166 8.71 4.22 -0.62
N MET A 167 8.49 3.17 -1.44
CA MET A 167 8.70 1.74 -1.10
C MET A 167 8.24 1.41 0.32
N THR A 168 7.03 1.84 0.64
CA THR A 168 6.43 1.73 1.97
C THR A 168 6.41 0.28 2.43
N LEU A 169 6.99 0.03 3.60
CA LEU A 169 7.08 -1.32 4.17
C LEU A 169 5.69 -1.82 4.58
N GLY A 170 5.52 -3.14 4.67
CA GLY A 170 4.22 -3.75 4.98
C GLY A 170 3.59 -3.20 6.26
N PHE A 171 4.36 -3.05 7.34
CA PHE A 171 3.84 -2.50 8.61
C PHE A 171 3.44 -1.02 8.50
N GLU A 172 4.14 -0.24 7.67
CA GLU A 172 3.81 1.16 7.42
C GLU A 172 2.50 1.26 6.65
N ARG A 173 2.25 0.35 5.69
CA ARG A 173 0.96 0.24 4.99
C ARG A 173 -0.18 -0.08 5.97
N VAL A 174 0.03 -0.99 6.92
CA VAL A 174 -0.95 -1.32 7.95
C VAL A 174 -1.27 -0.10 8.82
N LEU A 175 -0.24 0.60 9.31
CA LEU A 175 -0.40 1.83 10.10
C LEU A 175 -1.11 2.93 9.32
N MET A 176 -0.75 3.09 8.05
CA MET A 176 -1.39 4.04 7.15
C MET A 176 -2.89 3.74 7.04
N LEU A 177 -3.25 2.51 6.66
CA LEU A 177 -4.66 2.10 6.53
C LEU A 177 -5.44 2.20 7.84
N ALA A 178 -4.81 1.89 8.99
CA ALA A 178 -5.45 1.97 10.31
C ALA A 178 -5.90 3.40 10.65
N ASN A 179 -5.19 4.40 10.14
CA ASN A 179 -5.50 5.81 10.34
C ASN A 179 -6.18 6.45 9.12
N SER A 180 -6.58 5.65 8.11
CA SER A 180 -7.13 6.15 6.85
C SER A 180 -8.49 6.81 6.95
N CYS A 181 -9.28 6.36 7.91
CA CYS A 181 -10.66 6.79 8.08
C CYS A 181 -10.77 8.03 8.97
N VAL A 182 -9.64 8.58 9.45
CA VAL A 182 -9.62 9.74 10.35
C VAL A 182 -9.50 11.01 9.52
N MET A 183 -10.44 11.94 9.70
CA MET A 183 -10.31 13.29 9.14
C MET A 183 -9.42 14.13 10.06
N THR A 184 -8.21 14.47 9.60
CA THR A 184 -7.25 15.27 10.37
C THR A 184 -7.29 16.74 9.98
N ASP A 185 -6.87 17.64 10.89
CA ASP A 185 -6.74 19.07 10.60
C ASP A 185 -5.81 19.36 9.41
N ASP A 186 -4.69 18.64 9.30
CA ASP A 186 -3.76 18.77 8.18
C ASP A 186 -4.42 18.46 6.83
N LEU A 187 -5.26 17.44 6.79
CA LEU A 187 -6.04 17.10 5.60
C LEU A 187 -7.10 18.16 5.30
N GLN A 188 -7.78 18.66 6.32
CA GLN A 188 -8.75 19.74 6.13
C GLN A 188 -8.08 21.01 5.59
N ASN A 189 -6.90 21.35 6.09
CA ASN A 189 -6.11 22.47 5.62
C ASN A 189 -5.62 22.24 4.20
N TYR A 190 -5.12 21.04 3.86
CA TYR A 190 -4.75 20.69 2.49
C TYR A 190 -5.91 20.86 1.51
N CYS A 191 -7.11 20.37 1.86
CA CYS A 191 -8.30 20.51 1.03
C CYS A 191 -8.68 21.97 0.77
N LYS A 192 -8.66 22.82 1.82
CA LYS A 192 -9.02 24.24 1.70
C LYS A 192 -7.93 25.06 1.01
N GLU A 193 -6.70 24.94 1.49
CA GLU A 193 -5.61 25.84 1.11
C GLU A 193 -4.95 25.42 -0.20
N THR A 194 -4.79 24.11 -0.43
CA THR A 194 -4.11 23.59 -1.63
C THR A 194 -5.09 23.28 -2.75
N LEU A 195 -6.16 22.53 -2.45
CA LEU A 195 -7.13 22.12 -3.47
C LEU A 195 -8.21 23.17 -3.76
N LYS A 196 -8.31 24.22 -2.93
CA LYS A 196 -9.33 25.28 -3.03
C LYS A 196 -10.76 24.74 -2.97
N LEU A 197 -10.97 23.69 -2.16
CA LEU A 197 -12.28 23.12 -1.86
C LEU A 197 -12.86 23.76 -0.58
N ASP A 198 -14.17 23.70 -0.40
CA ASP A 198 -14.80 24.19 0.84
C ASP A 198 -14.54 23.23 2.00
N SER A 199 -14.62 21.93 1.72
CA SER A 199 -14.32 20.87 2.68
C SER A 199 -14.07 19.54 1.99
N CYS A 200 -13.39 18.66 2.71
CA CYS A 200 -13.35 17.24 2.41
C CYS A 200 -14.03 16.46 3.54
N GLU A 201 -14.56 15.29 3.24
CA GLU A 201 -15.12 14.36 4.22
C GLU A 201 -14.67 12.95 3.87
N ILE A 202 -14.06 12.24 4.83
CA ILE A 202 -13.68 10.83 4.67
C ILE A 202 -14.81 9.95 5.20
N LYS A 203 -15.17 8.92 4.44
CA LYS A 203 -16.06 7.84 4.87
C LYS A 203 -15.41 6.49 4.62
N CYS A 204 -15.51 5.61 5.60
CA CYS A 204 -15.17 4.21 5.45
C CYS A 204 -16.41 3.33 5.58
N GLY A 205 -16.38 2.16 4.96
CA GLY A 205 -17.45 1.19 5.08
C GLY A 205 -17.18 -0.12 4.37
N ASN A 206 -18.18 -1.00 4.35
CA ASN A 206 -18.08 -2.35 3.81
C ASN A 206 -16.89 -3.13 4.40
N LEU A 207 -16.59 -2.87 5.68
CA LEU A 207 -15.52 -3.54 6.40
C LEU A 207 -15.83 -5.03 6.54
N THR A 208 -14.90 -5.87 6.09
CA THR A 208 -14.97 -7.32 6.23
C THR A 208 -13.65 -7.85 6.77
N LYS A 209 -13.76 -8.87 7.63
CA LYS A 209 -12.64 -9.60 8.21
C LYS A 209 -12.83 -11.06 7.93
N THR A 210 -11.84 -11.70 7.33
CA THR A 210 -11.86 -13.13 7.06
C THR A 210 -10.57 -13.77 7.54
N THR A 211 -10.64 -15.06 7.86
CA THR A 211 -9.46 -15.87 8.17
C THR A 211 -9.52 -17.11 7.32
N GLU A 212 -8.38 -17.46 6.74
CA GLU A 212 -8.24 -18.64 5.89
C GLU A 212 -6.85 -19.23 6.04
N VAL A 213 -6.70 -20.49 5.67
CA VAL A 213 -5.39 -21.14 5.60
C VAL A 213 -4.95 -21.16 4.15
N ARG A 214 -3.81 -20.53 3.86
CA ARG A 214 -3.22 -20.51 2.51
C ARG A 214 -1.93 -21.33 2.47
N PRO A 215 -1.59 -21.96 1.34
CA PRO A 215 -0.24 -22.49 1.13
C PRO A 215 0.78 -21.35 1.10
N ALA A 216 2.02 -21.64 1.46
CA ALA A 216 3.14 -20.72 1.25
C ALA A 216 3.30 -20.38 -0.25
N PRO A 217 3.76 -19.17 -0.62
CA PRO A 217 4.18 -18.84 -1.96
C PRO A 217 5.23 -19.83 -2.51
N ASP A 218 5.26 -20.02 -3.83
CA ASP A 218 6.04 -21.09 -4.45
C ASP A 218 7.55 -20.95 -4.19
N LEU A 219 8.09 -19.73 -4.18
CA LEU A 219 9.51 -19.51 -3.84
C LEU A 219 9.81 -19.83 -2.38
N ILE A 220 8.84 -19.65 -1.47
CA ILE A 220 9.00 -20.01 -0.05
C ILE A 220 8.92 -21.53 0.14
N LYS A 221 8.04 -22.22 -0.61
CA LYS A 221 7.98 -23.69 -0.62
C LYS A 221 9.29 -24.35 -1.03
N GLN A 222 10.05 -23.70 -1.91
CA GLN A 222 11.33 -24.21 -2.40
C GLN A 222 12.47 -24.07 -1.37
N GLN A 223 12.29 -23.28 -0.32
CA GLN A 223 13.29 -23.13 0.73
C GLN A 223 13.36 -24.37 1.64
N SER A 224 14.52 -24.57 2.26
CA SER A 224 14.68 -25.55 3.32
C SER A 224 13.65 -25.33 4.45
N ASN A 225 12.96 -26.40 4.86
CA ASN A 225 11.91 -26.35 5.87
C ASN A 225 10.83 -25.28 5.58
N CYS A 226 10.57 -24.95 4.31
CA CYS A 226 9.52 -24.01 3.90
C CYS A 226 9.64 -22.61 4.50
N GLY A 227 10.88 -22.13 4.72
CA GLY A 227 11.13 -20.86 5.40
C GLY A 227 10.76 -20.87 6.89
N GLY A 228 10.59 -22.05 7.50
CA GLY A 228 10.18 -22.23 8.89
C GLY A 228 8.67 -22.33 9.11
N LEU A 229 7.85 -22.35 8.04
CA LEU A 229 6.40 -22.48 8.14
C LEU A 229 5.97 -23.92 8.42
N ALA A 230 5.16 -24.11 9.46
CA ALA A 230 4.57 -25.40 9.79
C ALA A 230 3.69 -25.91 8.63
N ASN A 231 3.97 -27.12 8.15
CA ASN A 231 3.25 -27.78 7.04
C ASN A 231 3.17 -26.94 5.75
N CYS A 232 4.09 -25.98 5.53
CA CYS A 232 4.03 -25.03 4.41
C CYS A 232 2.70 -24.27 4.28
N LYS A 233 2.05 -23.98 5.41
CA LYS A 233 0.76 -23.28 5.46
C LYS A 233 0.85 -22.05 6.34
N MET A 234 -0.02 -21.09 6.06
CA MET A 234 -0.13 -19.84 6.79
C MET A 234 -1.59 -19.57 7.14
N ASN A 235 -1.84 -19.17 8.38
CA ASN A 235 -3.10 -18.63 8.85
C ASN A 235 -3.18 -17.17 8.44
N VAL A 236 -3.95 -16.88 7.39
CA VAL A 236 -4.04 -15.55 6.82
C VAL A 236 -5.28 -14.84 7.34
N LYS A 237 -5.08 -13.67 7.92
CA LYS A 237 -6.13 -12.72 8.27
C LYS A 237 -6.23 -11.67 7.18
N LYS A 238 -7.41 -11.52 6.59
CA LYS A 238 -7.67 -10.59 5.51
C LYS A 238 -8.67 -9.53 5.97
N VAL A 239 -8.33 -8.27 5.74
CA VAL A 239 -9.17 -7.10 5.98
C VAL A 239 -9.46 -6.43 4.65
N THR A 240 -10.74 -6.17 4.37
CA THR A 240 -11.19 -5.42 3.20
C THR A 240 -12.14 -4.33 3.64
N PHE A 241 -11.98 -3.11 3.13
CA PHE A 241 -12.90 -2.01 3.37
C PHE A 241 -12.88 -1.01 2.21
N ASP A 242 -13.96 -0.27 2.06
CA ASP A 242 -14.06 0.86 1.16
C ASP A 242 -13.64 2.14 1.88
N TRP A 243 -12.73 2.88 1.27
CA TRP A 243 -12.37 4.25 1.65
C TRP A 243 -12.92 5.23 0.62
N GLN A 244 -13.55 6.30 1.09
CA GLN A 244 -14.18 7.31 0.24
C GLN A 244 -13.81 8.70 0.72
N ILE A 245 -13.57 9.59 -0.23
CA ILE A 245 -13.44 11.02 0.02
C ILE A 245 -14.49 11.79 -0.79
N LEU A 246 -15.21 12.66 -0.09
CA LEU A 246 -16.19 13.59 -0.64
C LEU A 246 -15.55 14.97 -0.64
N MET A 247 -15.40 15.55 -1.82
CA MET A 247 -14.83 16.88 -2.04
C MET A 247 -15.96 17.86 -2.36
N LYS A 248 -16.14 18.87 -1.52
CA LYS A 248 -17.24 19.83 -1.64
C LYS A 248 -16.75 21.18 -2.15
N THR A 249 -17.43 21.73 -3.15
CA THR A 249 -17.18 23.07 -3.70
C THR A 249 -18.49 23.72 -4.10
N GLY A 250 -18.90 24.77 -3.39
CA GLY A 250 -20.22 25.35 -3.48
C GLY A 250 -21.31 24.30 -3.24
N GLY A 251 -22.23 24.16 -4.19
CA GLY A 251 -23.28 23.14 -4.16
C GLY A 251 -22.86 21.77 -4.71
N ASN A 252 -21.64 21.62 -5.24
CA ASN A 252 -21.19 20.39 -5.89
C ASN A 252 -20.41 19.50 -4.91
N THR A 253 -20.62 18.19 -5.02
CA THR A 253 -19.83 17.17 -4.30
C THR A 253 -19.25 16.18 -5.30
N GLU A 254 -17.93 16.13 -5.41
CA GLU A 254 -17.23 15.07 -6.12
C GLU A 254 -16.89 13.93 -5.14
N LYS A 255 -17.07 12.69 -5.60
CA LYS A 255 -16.79 11.48 -4.81
C LYS A 255 -15.67 10.69 -5.46
N GLN A 256 -14.69 10.28 -4.66
CA GLN A 256 -13.70 9.27 -5.03
C GLN A 256 -13.79 8.10 -4.06
N LYS A 257 -13.63 6.88 -4.58
CA LYS A 257 -13.73 5.63 -3.82
C LYS A 257 -12.59 4.70 -4.20
N VAL A 258 -11.99 4.08 -3.19
CA VAL A 258 -11.00 3.02 -3.31
C VAL A 258 -11.37 1.88 -2.37
N THR A 259 -11.40 0.65 -2.87
CA THR A 259 -11.49 -0.55 -2.03
C THR A 259 -10.09 -1.02 -1.71
N TYR A 260 -9.74 -1.07 -0.42
CA TYR A 260 -8.49 -1.63 0.06
C TYR A 260 -8.70 -3.07 0.51
N THR A 261 -7.72 -3.92 0.21
CA THR A 261 -7.65 -5.29 0.70
C THR A 261 -6.24 -5.58 1.15
N ILE A 262 -6.07 -6.01 2.40
CA ILE A 262 -4.77 -6.38 2.95
C ILE A 262 -4.85 -7.75 3.62
N SER A 263 -3.87 -8.59 3.35
CA SER A 263 -3.72 -9.93 3.92
C SER A 263 -2.44 -10.00 4.75
N MET A 264 -2.56 -10.46 5.99
CA MET A 264 -1.47 -10.56 6.95
C MET A 264 -1.44 -11.96 7.57
N THR A 265 -0.28 -12.40 8.03
CA THR A 265 -0.18 -13.67 8.77
C THR A 265 0.68 -13.53 10.04
N PRO A 266 0.19 -13.99 11.20
CA PRO A 266 1.00 -14.03 12.40
C PRO A 266 2.12 -15.09 12.34
N ASP A 267 2.08 -15.99 11.35
CA ASP A 267 3.02 -17.10 11.20
C ASP A 267 4.37 -16.66 10.58
N LEU A 268 4.47 -15.43 10.10
CA LEU A 268 5.69 -14.87 9.53
C LEU A 268 6.39 -13.86 10.47
N PRO A 269 7.73 -13.69 10.33
CA PRO A 269 8.48 -12.63 10.99
C PRO A 269 7.95 -11.22 10.68
N PHE A 270 8.40 -10.21 11.43
CA PHE A 270 7.88 -8.84 11.34
C PHE A 270 7.87 -8.27 9.91
N LEU A 271 9.01 -8.34 9.20
CA LEU A 271 9.17 -7.74 7.87
C LEU A 271 8.24 -8.35 6.78
N PRO A 272 8.19 -9.69 6.59
CA PRO A 272 7.31 -10.32 5.58
C PRO A 272 5.86 -10.54 6.02
N ARG A 273 5.39 -9.93 7.12
CA ARG A 273 4.07 -10.23 7.70
C ARG A 273 2.88 -9.86 6.80
N VAL A 274 3.03 -8.88 5.92
CA VAL A 274 2.03 -8.54 4.90
C VAL A 274 2.25 -9.42 3.67
N LEU A 275 1.23 -10.24 3.35
CA LEU A 275 1.24 -11.14 2.20
C LEU A 275 0.75 -10.44 0.92
N ASP A 276 -0.36 -9.72 1.02
CA ASP A 276 -0.95 -9.01 -0.11
C ASP A 276 -1.46 -7.64 0.35
N TYR A 277 -1.28 -6.63 -0.48
CA TYR A 277 -1.91 -5.32 -0.35
C TYR A 277 -2.45 -4.89 -1.71
N CYS A 278 -3.77 -4.78 -1.83
CA CYS A 278 -4.46 -4.38 -3.04
C CYS A 278 -5.25 -3.09 -2.84
N SER A 279 -5.23 -2.23 -3.85
CA SER A 279 -6.14 -1.10 -4.00
C SER A 279 -6.92 -1.26 -5.30
N ARG A 280 -8.23 -0.96 -5.27
CA ARG A 280 -9.10 -1.00 -6.44
C ARG A 280 -9.94 0.26 -6.51
N GLY A 281 -9.82 1.01 -7.59
CA GLY A 281 -10.51 2.30 -7.73
C GLY A 281 -10.58 2.79 -9.17
N LEU A 282 -11.41 3.81 -9.41
CA LEU A 282 -11.53 4.44 -10.73
C LEU A 282 -10.38 5.42 -10.97
N VAL A 283 -9.71 5.28 -12.10
CA VAL A 283 -8.64 6.16 -12.56
C VAL A 283 -9.03 6.77 -13.89
N GLN A 284 -8.84 8.08 -14.04
CA GLN A 284 -9.10 8.77 -15.30
C GLN A 284 -7.94 8.57 -16.27
N ILE A 285 -8.25 8.23 -17.53
CA ILE A 285 -7.26 8.10 -18.58
C ILE A 285 -6.73 9.51 -18.95
N PRO A 286 -5.42 9.71 -19.10
CA PRO A 286 -4.84 10.98 -19.54
C PRO A 286 -5.50 11.50 -20.80
N ASN A 287 -5.82 12.81 -20.83
CA ASN A 287 -6.43 13.48 -21.97
C ASN A 287 -7.79 12.90 -22.41
N SER A 288 -8.45 12.14 -21.53
CA SER A 288 -9.77 11.56 -21.75
C SER A 288 -10.67 11.84 -20.55
N SER A 289 -11.97 12.00 -20.79
CA SER A 289 -12.98 12.01 -19.72
C SER A 289 -13.33 10.61 -19.21
N THR A 290 -12.76 9.57 -19.83
CA THR A 290 -13.05 8.17 -19.51
C THR A 290 -12.34 7.76 -18.23
N LYS A 291 -13.09 7.16 -17.30
CA LYS A 291 -12.56 6.51 -16.11
C LYS A 291 -12.56 5.00 -16.30
N VAL A 292 -11.47 4.35 -15.93
CA VAL A 292 -11.31 2.89 -15.94
C VAL A 292 -11.07 2.39 -14.53
N LEU A 293 -11.54 1.17 -14.26
CA LEU A 293 -11.31 0.53 -12.98
C LEU A 293 -9.92 -0.08 -12.97
N VAL A 294 -9.09 0.29 -12.01
CA VAL A 294 -7.73 -0.23 -11.88
C VAL A 294 -7.60 -0.95 -10.55
N THR A 295 -7.04 -2.16 -10.59
CA THR A 295 -6.62 -2.90 -9.40
C THR A 295 -5.11 -2.97 -9.40
N VAL A 296 -4.48 -2.60 -8.29
CA VAL A 296 -3.04 -2.76 -8.09
C VAL A 296 -2.81 -3.58 -6.84
N CYS A 297 -2.05 -4.66 -6.94
CA CYS A 297 -1.79 -5.60 -5.84
C CYS A 297 -0.28 -5.82 -5.67
N ASN A 298 0.27 -5.45 -4.52
CA ASN A 298 1.60 -5.86 -4.09
C ASN A 298 1.50 -7.19 -3.34
N ARG A 299 2.31 -8.18 -3.74
CA ARG A 299 2.26 -9.55 -3.20
C ARG A 299 3.64 -10.03 -2.78
N LEU A 300 3.74 -10.60 -1.59
CA LEU A 300 4.92 -11.31 -1.12
C LEU A 300 5.13 -12.58 -1.95
N LYS A 301 6.28 -12.66 -2.62
CA LYS A 301 6.69 -13.84 -3.37
C LYS A 301 7.74 -14.64 -2.62
N ASN A 302 8.65 -13.98 -1.90
CA ASN A 302 9.70 -14.64 -1.13
C ASN A 302 10.10 -13.85 0.12
N PHE A 303 10.70 -14.53 1.09
CA PHE A 303 11.42 -13.89 2.19
C PHE A 303 12.60 -14.75 2.61
N GLN A 304 13.61 -14.15 3.24
CA GLN A 304 14.68 -14.87 3.90
C GLN A 304 14.89 -14.25 5.28
N ARG A 305 15.05 -15.10 6.28
CA ARG A 305 15.45 -14.68 7.63
C ARG A 305 16.90 -15.05 7.86
N ASN A 306 17.72 -14.09 8.28
CA ASN A 306 19.12 -14.37 8.58
C ASN A 306 19.29 -14.75 10.07
N THR A 307 19.07 -16.03 10.39
CA THR A 307 19.22 -16.54 11.76
C THR A 307 20.66 -16.93 12.11
N SER A 308 21.62 -16.72 11.22
CA SER A 308 23.01 -17.21 11.36
C SER A 308 23.96 -16.22 12.05
N GLN A 309 23.44 -15.12 12.60
CA GLN A 309 24.24 -14.07 13.29
C GLN A 309 23.91 -13.90 14.77
N ASN A 310 23.45 -14.96 15.45
CA ASN A 310 23.48 -15.00 16.92
C ASN A 310 24.87 -15.39 17.40
#